data_AF-A0A1Y4SBU9-F1
#
_entry.id   AF-A0A1Y4SBU9-F1
#
_cell.length_a   1.000
_cell.length_b   1.000
_cell.length_c   1.000
_cell.angle_alpha   90.00
_cell.angle_beta   90.00
_cell.angle_gamma   90.00
#
_symmetry.space_group_name_H-M   'P 1'
#
loop_
_entity.id
_entity.type
_entity.pdbx_description
1 polymer ?
#
loop_
_entity_poly.entity_id
_entity_poly.type
_entity_poly.pdbx_seq_one_letter_code
_entity_poly.pdbx_strand_id
1 'polypeptide(L)'
;MKYLRRVSIALGITALGVGIAVFVFCIKSLQYESYSRGTVEEDIPLENASQNFSELYTEIFEKCRPYVKDHILVQLEGRYMLEDETVHYREAEFVFYRYVDERAEGGRISVIQAKVSMEERMLDIYSFYGAGRAYSPAGSQEIEAEELDSVTEHILDNPDMQESGHFTFWKGSEGEPVVLNM
;
A
#
# COMPACT_ATOMS: atom_id res chain seq x y z
N MET A 1 -56.26 27.30 6.33
CA MET A 1 -55.64 26.45 7.38
C MET A 1 -55.25 25.02 6.93
N LYS A 2 -55.92 24.38 5.95
CA LYS A 2 -55.55 23.01 5.49
C LYS A 2 -54.19 22.91 4.78
N TYR A 3 -53.72 23.98 4.11
CA TYR A 3 -52.44 24.00 3.41
C TYR A 3 -51.22 24.09 4.34
N LEU A 4 -51.27 24.89 5.41
CA LEU A 4 -50.16 25.00 6.37
C LEU A 4 -49.83 23.65 7.06
N ARG A 5 -50.85 22.86 7.42
CA ARG A 5 -50.64 21.53 8.02
C ARG A 5 -49.93 20.54 7.08
N ARG A 6 -50.20 20.62 5.77
CA ARG A 6 -49.55 19.75 4.77
C ARG A 6 -48.08 20.13 4.57
N VAL A 7 -47.77 21.43 4.59
CA VAL A 7 -46.39 21.94 4.48
C VAL A 7 -45.56 21.55 5.70
N SER A 8 -46.12 21.64 6.92
CA SER A 8 -45.41 21.23 8.15
C SER A 8 -45.12 19.73 8.22
N ILE A 9 -46.04 18.88 7.76
CA ILE A 9 -45.83 17.42 7.70
C ILE A 9 -44.80 17.07 6.63
N ALA A 10 -44.85 17.73 5.46
CA ALA A 10 -43.87 17.53 4.40
C ALA A 10 -42.45 17.94 4.84
N LEU A 11 -42.30 19.09 5.52
CA LEU A 11 -41.02 19.53 6.10
C LEU A 11 -40.48 18.54 7.15
N GLY A 12 -41.35 17.98 8.00
CA GLY A 12 -40.96 16.99 9.00
C GLY A 12 -40.47 15.66 8.40
N ILE A 13 -41.13 15.18 7.35
CA ILE A 13 -40.71 13.95 6.63
C ILE A 13 -39.37 14.17 5.92
N THR A 14 -39.16 15.36 5.34
CA THR A 14 -37.91 15.69 4.65
C THR A 14 -36.74 15.78 5.63
N ALA A 15 -36.94 16.40 6.80
CA ALA A 15 -35.92 16.46 7.86
C ALA A 15 -35.55 15.07 8.42
N LEU A 16 -36.54 14.19 8.58
CA LEU A 16 -36.31 12.81 9.02
C LEU A 16 -35.53 12.01 7.98
N GLY A 17 -35.87 12.16 6.70
CA GLY A 17 -35.17 11.49 5.59
C GLY A 17 -33.72 11.94 5.45
N VAL A 18 -33.45 13.24 5.56
CA VAL A 18 -32.08 13.79 5.56
C VAL A 18 -31.30 13.31 6.78
N GLY A 19 -31.92 13.28 7.97
CA GLY A 19 -31.28 12.78 9.18
C GLY A 19 -30.87 11.30 9.07
N ILE A 20 -31.73 10.46 8.50
CA ILE A 20 -31.41 9.04 8.25
C ILE A 20 -30.31 8.90 7.21
N ALA A 21 -30.33 9.68 6.12
CA ALA A 21 -29.28 9.65 5.11
C ALA A 21 -27.92 10.07 5.68
N VAL A 22 -27.87 11.14 6.50
CA VAL A 22 -26.66 11.57 7.21
C VAL A 22 -26.20 10.53 8.20
N PHE A 23 -27.10 9.90 8.96
CA PHE A 23 -26.76 8.83 9.91
C PHE A 23 -26.18 7.60 9.22
N VAL A 24 -26.79 7.16 8.10
CA VAL A 24 -26.29 6.06 7.27
C VAL A 24 -24.94 6.43 6.63
N PHE A 25 -24.77 7.68 6.18
CA PHE A 25 -23.50 8.19 5.68
C PHE A 25 -22.43 8.14 6.76
N CYS A 26 -22.69 8.69 7.95
CA CYS A 26 -21.74 8.66 9.08
C CYS A 26 -21.39 7.23 9.50
N ILE A 27 -22.35 6.30 9.56
CA ILE A 27 -22.06 4.89 9.86
C ILE A 27 -21.20 4.25 8.78
N LYS A 28 -21.50 4.51 7.50
CA LYS A 28 -20.67 4.02 6.39
C LYS A 28 -19.26 4.61 6.42
N SER A 29 -19.11 5.89 6.71
CA SER A 29 -17.82 6.56 6.87
C SER A 29 -17.04 5.99 8.07
N LEU A 30 -17.72 5.75 9.20
CA LEU A 30 -17.12 5.12 10.39
C LEU A 30 -16.71 3.66 10.14
N GLN A 31 -17.38 2.94 9.22
CA GLN A 31 -16.97 1.60 8.78
C GLN A 31 -15.88 1.62 7.69
N TYR A 32 -15.71 2.73 6.96
CA TYR A 32 -14.73 2.86 5.88
C TYR A 32 -13.37 3.40 6.34
N GLU A 33 -13.28 4.13 7.46
CA GLU A 33 -12.07 4.89 7.83
C GLU A 33 -11.57 4.59 9.25
N SER A 34 -11.31 3.33 9.56
CA SER A 34 -10.42 3.01 10.68
C SER A 34 -9.23 2.20 10.21
N TYR A 35 -8.42 2.79 9.33
CA TYR A 35 -7.05 2.32 9.13
C TYR A 35 -6.27 2.64 10.41
N SER A 36 -6.07 1.65 11.27
CA SER A 36 -5.14 1.79 12.39
C SER A 36 -3.75 1.42 11.88
N ARG A 37 -2.87 2.42 11.71
CA ARG A 37 -1.43 2.18 11.57
C ARG A 37 -0.89 1.77 12.93
N GLY A 38 -0.34 0.56 13.00
CA GLY A 38 0.42 0.08 14.15
C GLY A 38 1.87 -0.15 13.74
N THR A 39 2.81 0.44 14.48
CA THR A 39 4.20 -0.03 14.44
C THR A 39 4.24 -1.45 15.00
N VAL A 40 4.86 -2.37 14.25
CA VAL A 40 5.07 -3.75 14.69
C VAL A 40 6.44 -3.87 15.34
N GLU A 41 7.47 -3.42 14.63
CA GLU A 41 8.86 -3.49 15.05
C GLU A 41 9.65 -2.40 14.31
N GLU A 42 10.59 -1.75 14.97
CA GLU A 42 11.42 -0.66 14.44
C GLU A 42 12.89 -1.00 14.69
N ASP A 43 13.77 -0.34 13.94
CA ASP A 43 15.22 -0.41 14.11
C ASP A 43 15.78 -1.85 13.94
N ILE A 44 15.20 -2.65 13.04
CA ILE A 44 15.71 -4.00 12.76
C ILE A 44 16.95 -3.87 11.87
N PRO A 45 18.13 -4.37 12.28
CA PRO A 45 19.33 -4.27 11.46
C PRO A 45 19.24 -5.17 10.23
N LEU A 46 19.70 -4.64 9.09
CA LEU A 46 19.91 -5.38 7.85
C LEU A 46 21.37 -5.85 7.74
N GLU A 47 21.54 -7.14 7.52
CA GLU A 47 22.82 -7.80 7.31
C GLU A 47 23.34 -7.54 5.90
N ASN A 48 22.43 -7.54 4.92
CA ASN A 48 22.69 -7.25 3.51
C ASN A 48 21.72 -6.16 3.01
N ALA A 49 22.04 -4.90 3.27
CA ALA A 49 21.40 -3.76 2.57
C ALA A 49 21.88 -3.70 1.11
N SER A 50 21.54 -4.74 0.34
CA SER A 50 21.94 -4.91 -1.06
C SER A 50 21.24 -3.88 -1.94
N GLN A 51 21.94 -3.43 -2.98
CA GLN A 51 21.33 -2.65 -4.06
C GLN A 51 20.62 -3.56 -5.09
N ASN A 52 20.75 -4.88 -4.96
CA ASN A 52 19.95 -5.87 -5.67
C ASN A 52 18.66 -6.13 -4.88
N PHE A 53 17.50 -5.91 -5.51
CA PHE A 53 16.22 -6.00 -4.81
C PHE A 53 15.80 -7.44 -4.55
N SER A 54 16.15 -8.40 -5.42
CA SER A 54 15.87 -9.83 -5.20
C SER A 54 16.55 -10.36 -3.92
N GLU A 55 17.81 -10.00 -3.73
CA GLU A 55 18.59 -10.34 -2.53
C GLU A 55 18.05 -9.65 -1.28
N LEU A 56 17.82 -8.34 -1.37
CA LEU A 56 17.27 -7.56 -0.25
C LEU A 56 15.88 -8.07 0.16
N TYR A 57 15.03 -8.40 -0.82
CA TYR A 57 13.71 -8.98 -0.59
C TYR A 57 13.79 -10.28 0.20
N THR A 58 14.73 -11.16 -0.13
CA THR A 58 14.89 -12.44 0.57
C THR A 58 15.13 -12.22 2.06
N GLU A 59 16.01 -11.29 2.42
CA GLU A 59 16.29 -10.95 3.81
C GLU A 59 15.07 -10.31 4.51
N ILE A 60 14.44 -9.33 3.86
CA ILE A 60 13.25 -8.65 4.40
C ILE A 60 12.12 -9.63 4.61
N PHE A 61 11.87 -10.54 3.67
CA PHE A 61 10.84 -11.55 3.76
C PHE A 61 11.07 -12.47 4.98
N GLU A 62 12.30 -12.92 5.23
CA GLU A 62 12.63 -13.72 6.41
C GLU A 62 12.36 -12.96 7.72
N LYS A 63 12.76 -11.68 7.81
CA LYS A 63 12.50 -10.82 8.98
C LYS A 63 11.01 -10.53 9.16
N CYS A 64 10.27 -10.40 8.06
CA CYS A 64 8.83 -10.20 8.06
C CYS A 64 8.05 -11.48 8.33
N ARG A 65 8.63 -12.68 8.11
CA ARG A 65 7.95 -13.99 8.19
C ARG A 65 7.07 -14.19 9.43
N PRO A 66 7.46 -13.76 10.66
CA PRO A 66 6.59 -13.86 11.83
C PRO A 66 5.28 -13.07 11.71
N TYR A 67 5.30 -12.00 10.91
CA TYR A 67 4.18 -11.10 10.65
C TYR A 67 3.45 -11.45 9.36
N VAL A 68 4.15 -12.13 8.43
CA VAL A 68 3.66 -12.54 7.12
C VAL A 68 3.26 -14.02 7.02
N LYS A 69 2.07 -14.39 7.51
CA LYS A 69 1.44 -15.70 7.23
C LYS A 69 0.62 -15.70 5.93
N ASP A 70 1.09 -16.36 4.87
CA ASP A 70 0.42 -16.48 3.56
C ASP A 70 0.25 -15.13 2.84
N HIS A 71 1.36 -14.42 2.61
CA HIS A 71 1.34 -13.07 2.03
C HIS A 71 1.96 -13.05 0.64
N ILE A 72 1.46 -12.12 -0.17
CA ILE A 72 1.97 -11.82 -1.50
C ILE A 72 2.64 -10.45 -1.48
N LEU A 73 3.87 -10.36 -1.98
CA LEU A 73 4.47 -9.08 -2.33
C LEU A 73 3.71 -8.54 -3.53
N VAL A 74 3.20 -7.31 -3.44
CA VAL A 74 2.37 -6.73 -4.51
C VAL A 74 2.85 -5.39 -5.00
N GLN A 75 3.76 -4.77 -4.26
CA GLN A 75 4.29 -3.47 -4.58
C GLN A 75 5.64 -3.25 -3.91
N LEU A 76 6.52 -2.59 -4.64
CA LEU A 76 7.78 -2.04 -4.16
C LEU A 76 7.77 -0.54 -4.46
N GLU A 77 8.00 0.28 -3.45
CA GLU A 77 8.26 1.71 -3.62
C GLU A 77 9.70 2.02 -3.26
N GLY A 78 10.25 3.09 -3.81
CA GLY A 78 11.58 3.51 -3.41
C GLY A 78 11.98 4.88 -3.89
N ARG A 79 13.14 5.30 -3.38
CA ARG A 79 13.84 6.51 -3.77
C ARG A 79 15.18 6.15 -4.37
N TYR A 80 15.51 6.80 -5.47
CA TYR A 80 16.75 6.54 -6.18
C TYR A 80 17.48 7.84 -6.56
N MET A 81 18.77 7.68 -6.85
CA MET A 81 19.64 8.67 -7.45
C MET A 81 20.49 7.98 -8.53
N LEU A 82 20.64 8.62 -9.68
CA LEU A 82 21.48 8.17 -10.78
C LEU A 82 22.81 8.90 -10.69
N GLU A 83 23.90 8.16 -10.53
CA GLU A 83 25.27 8.68 -10.57
C GLU A 83 26.07 7.81 -11.54
N ASP A 84 26.70 8.40 -12.55
CA ASP A 84 27.57 7.70 -13.51
C ASP A 84 26.96 6.39 -14.08
N GLU A 85 25.73 6.47 -14.61
CA GLU A 85 24.97 5.33 -15.17
C GLU A 85 24.64 4.22 -14.15
N THR A 86 24.76 4.51 -12.85
CA THR A 86 24.45 3.58 -11.76
C THR A 86 23.28 4.09 -10.93
N VAL A 87 22.33 3.20 -10.62
CA VAL A 87 21.21 3.50 -9.72
C VAL A 87 21.64 3.28 -8.27
N HIS A 88 21.50 4.31 -7.45
CA HIS A 88 21.69 4.28 -6.00
C HIS A 88 20.36 4.43 -5.28
N TYR A 89 19.90 3.35 -4.66
CA TYR A 89 18.68 3.33 -3.86
C TYR A 89 18.95 3.87 -2.46
N ARG A 90 18.13 4.83 -2.03
CA ARG A 90 18.22 5.49 -0.71
C ARG A 90 17.21 4.91 0.29
N GLU A 91 16.00 4.67 -0.20
CA GLU A 91 14.90 4.09 0.58
C GLU A 91 14.18 3.05 -0.30
N ALA A 92 13.66 2.00 0.34
CA ALA A 92 12.81 1.02 -0.31
C ALA A 92 11.67 0.64 0.63
N GLU A 93 10.48 0.37 0.10
CA GLU A 93 9.32 -0.02 0.88
C GLU A 93 8.63 -1.20 0.21
N PHE A 94 8.65 -2.35 0.89
CA PHE A 94 8.03 -3.58 0.42
C PHE A 94 6.65 -3.70 1.05
N VAL A 95 5.62 -3.82 0.20
CA VAL A 95 4.23 -3.87 0.63
C VAL A 95 3.69 -5.27 0.41
N PHE A 96 3.32 -5.92 1.50
CA PHE A 96 2.79 -7.28 1.53
C PHE A 96 1.30 -7.29 1.86
N TYR A 97 0.49 -8.04 1.10
CA TYR A 97 -0.88 -8.32 1.52
C TYR A 97 -1.02 -9.56 2.36
N ARG A 98 -1.76 -9.40 3.45
CA ARG A 98 -2.30 -10.47 4.27
C ARG A 98 -3.79 -10.63 4.03
N TYR A 99 -4.21 -11.81 3.63
CA TYR A 99 -5.62 -12.19 3.78
C TYR A 99 -5.87 -12.60 5.24
N VAL A 100 -6.66 -11.81 5.97
CA VAL A 100 -7.01 -12.10 7.38
C VAL A 100 -8.26 -12.96 7.46
N ASP A 101 -9.22 -12.78 6.55
CA ASP A 101 -10.43 -13.62 6.44
C ASP A 101 -11.04 -13.53 5.03
N GLU A 102 -10.92 -14.61 4.25
CA GLU A 102 -11.51 -14.74 2.90
C GLU A 102 -13.05 -14.86 2.92
N ARG A 103 -13.64 -15.21 4.08
CA ARG A 103 -15.09 -15.46 4.23
C ARG A 103 -15.83 -14.28 4.84
N ALA A 104 -15.13 -13.27 5.36
CA ALA A 104 -15.74 -12.04 5.82
C ALA A 104 -16.28 -11.23 4.63
N GLU A 105 -17.54 -10.78 4.71
CA GLU A 105 -18.12 -9.85 3.74
C GLU A 105 -17.23 -8.60 3.64
N GLY A 106 -16.53 -8.44 2.52
CA GLY A 106 -15.60 -7.34 2.27
C GLY A 106 -14.11 -7.66 2.43
N GLY A 107 -13.72 -8.90 2.78
CA GLY A 107 -12.33 -9.37 2.83
C GLY A 107 -11.45 -8.51 3.74
N ARG A 108 -11.24 -8.94 5.00
CA ARG A 108 -10.33 -8.20 5.88
C ARG A 108 -8.90 -8.45 5.41
N ILE A 109 -8.33 -7.48 4.71
CA ILE A 109 -6.92 -7.48 4.32
C ILE A 109 -6.15 -6.66 5.36
N SER A 110 -5.04 -7.22 5.84
CA SER A 110 -4.02 -6.45 6.55
C SER A 110 -2.88 -6.21 5.58
N VAL A 111 -2.29 -5.02 5.64
CA VAL A 111 -1.08 -4.69 4.89
C VAL A 111 0.08 -4.73 5.87
N ILE A 112 1.17 -5.38 5.48
CA ILE A 112 2.46 -5.24 6.16
C ILE A 112 3.35 -4.39 5.26
N GLN A 113 3.88 -3.30 5.80
CA GLN A 113 4.86 -2.48 5.11
C GLN A 113 6.20 -2.65 5.78
N ALA A 114 7.20 -2.99 5.00
CA ALA A 114 8.58 -3.12 5.41
C ALA A 114 9.37 -1.96 4.79
N LYS A 115 9.64 -0.94 5.59
CA LYS A 115 10.36 0.26 5.16
C LYS A 115 11.84 0.11 5.46
N VAL A 116 12.67 0.29 4.44
CA VAL A 116 14.11 0.13 4.48
C VAL A 116 14.80 1.48 4.28
N SER A 117 15.68 1.82 5.21
CA SER A 117 16.67 2.88 5.07
C SER A 117 17.98 2.23 4.58
N MET A 118 18.34 2.45 3.31
CA MET A 118 19.55 1.84 2.73
C MET A 118 20.82 2.42 3.34
N GLU A 119 20.80 3.70 3.71
CA GLU A 119 21.92 4.41 4.34
C GLU A 119 22.14 3.93 5.77
N GLU A 120 21.08 3.84 6.56
CA GLU A 120 21.17 3.40 7.97
C GLU A 120 21.23 1.88 8.10
N ARG A 121 20.88 1.15 7.02
CA ARG A 121 20.77 -0.31 6.97
C ARG A 121 19.77 -0.84 8.01
N MET A 122 18.65 -0.16 8.10
CA MET A 122 17.59 -0.44 9.07
C MET A 122 16.28 -0.75 8.36
N LEU A 123 15.51 -1.63 8.98
CA LEU A 123 14.18 -2.04 8.57
C LEU A 123 13.19 -1.71 9.69
N ASP A 124 12.12 -1.01 9.31
CA ASP A 124 10.94 -0.80 10.14
C ASP A 124 9.76 -1.58 9.54
N ILE A 125 8.98 -2.25 10.39
CA ILE A 125 7.81 -3.02 10.01
C ILE A 125 6.55 -2.39 10.60
N TYR A 126 5.61 -2.06 9.71
CA TYR A 126 4.31 -1.49 10.06
C TYR A 126 3.19 -2.43 9.63
N SER A 127 2.08 -2.41 10.38
CA SER A 127 0.86 -3.15 10.06
C SER A 127 -0.33 -2.20 9.95
N PHE A 128 -1.15 -2.41 8.92
CA PHE A 128 -2.35 -1.64 8.65
C PHE A 128 -3.54 -2.56 8.48
N TYR A 129 -4.49 -2.47 9.41
CA TYR A 129 -5.72 -3.24 9.34
C TYR A 129 -6.77 -2.56 8.46
N GLY A 130 -7.41 -3.31 7.57
CA GLY A 130 -8.48 -2.82 6.69
C GLY A 130 -8.00 -2.11 5.42
N ALA A 131 -6.68 -1.97 5.21
CA ALA A 131 -6.07 -1.12 4.20
C ALA A 131 -5.99 -1.70 2.78
N GLY A 132 -6.60 -2.86 2.52
CA GLY A 132 -6.45 -3.58 1.25
C GLY A 132 -6.81 -2.82 -0.04
N ARG A 133 -7.62 -1.73 0.04
CA ARG A 133 -7.92 -0.86 -1.12
C ARG A 133 -6.98 0.33 -1.28
N ALA A 134 -6.34 0.78 -0.21
CA ALA A 134 -5.49 1.97 -0.25
C ALA A 134 -4.12 1.66 -0.84
N TYR A 135 -3.63 0.45 -0.61
CA TYR A 135 -2.31 0.01 -1.03
C TYR A 135 -2.33 -0.80 -2.33
N SER A 136 -3.50 -1.29 -2.77
CA SER A 136 -3.61 -2.11 -3.97
C SER A 136 -4.15 -1.28 -5.11
N PRO A 137 -3.34 -0.99 -6.14
CA PRO A 137 -3.89 -0.73 -7.46
C PRO A 137 -4.89 -1.84 -7.80
N ALA A 138 -6.02 -1.46 -8.40
CA ALA A 138 -7.03 -2.44 -8.78
C ALA A 138 -6.40 -3.44 -9.76
N GLY A 139 -6.35 -4.71 -9.38
CA GLY A 139 -5.81 -5.78 -10.24
C GLY A 139 -4.34 -6.13 -10.01
N SER A 140 -3.69 -5.65 -8.95
CA SER A 140 -2.30 -6.04 -8.65
C SER A 140 -2.14 -7.55 -8.42
N GLN A 141 -1.07 -8.12 -8.98
CA GLN A 141 -0.68 -9.52 -8.80
C GLN A 141 0.52 -9.66 -7.86
N GLU A 142 0.82 -10.89 -7.47
CA GLU A 142 2.06 -11.22 -6.79
C GLU A 142 3.28 -10.90 -7.67
N ILE A 143 4.27 -10.29 -7.05
CA ILE A 143 5.58 -10.00 -7.63
C ILE A 143 6.54 -11.08 -7.16
N GLU A 144 7.13 -11.81 -8.10
CA GLU A 144 8.16 -12.79 -7.79
C GLU A 144 9.49 -12.09 -7.47
N ALA A 145 10.30 -12.67 -6.59
CA ALA A 145 11.56 -12.06 -6.18
C ALA A 145 12.47 -11.72 -7.37
N GLU A 146 12.58 -12.63 -8.33
CA GLU A 146 13.39 -12.50 -9.55
C GLU A 146 12.92 -11.38 -10.49
N GLU A 147 11.69 -10.89 -10.35
CA GLU A 147 11.16 -9.78 -11.15
C GLU A 147 11.61 -8.41 -10.60
N LEU A 148 12.06 -8.33 -9.35
CA LEU A 148 12.35 -7.06 -8.69
C LEU A 148 13.58 -6.34 -9.25
N ASP A 149 14.55 -7.07 -9.77
CA ASP A 149 15.77 -6.46 -10.32
C ASP A 149 15.49 -5.73 -11.65
N SER A 150 14.38 -6.05 -12.33
CA SER A 150 13.93 -5.33 -13.54
C SER A 150 13.61 -3.85 -13.30
N VAL A 151 13.39 -3.46 -12.03
CA VAL A 151 13.22 -2.04 -11.64
C VAL A 151 14.45 -1.23 -11.99
N THR A 152 15.64 -1.78 -11.73
CA THR A 152 16.91 -1.09 -12.02
C THR A 152 17.09 -0.88 -13.52
N GLU A 153 16.84 -1.94 -14.30
CA GLU A 153 16.90 -1.89 -15.77
C GLU A 153 15.91 -0.86 -16.31
N HIS A 154 14.68 -0.85 -15.81
CA HIS A 154 13.67 0.11 -16.22
C HIS A 154 14.08 1.56 -15.93
N ILE A 155 14.67 1.85 -14.77
CA ILE A 155 15.10 3.21 -14.42
C ILE A 155 16.22 3.68 -15.37
N LEU A 156 17.15 2.80 -15.73
CA LEU A 156 18.27 3.13 -16.63
C LEU A 156 17.84 3.30 -18.09
N ASP A 157 16.91 2.46 -18.56
CA ASP A 157 16.48 2.44 -19.97
C ASP A 157 15.39 3.48 -20.29
N ASN A 158 14.75 4.06 -19.27
CA ASN A 158 13.65 4.99 -19.46
C ASN A 158 14.14 6.46 -19.53
N PRO A 159 14.06 7.12 -20.71
CA PRO A 159 14.56 8.47 -20.89
C PRO A 159 13.76 9.54 -20.13
N ASP A 160 12.56 9.22 -19.64
CA ASP A 160 11.72 10.12 -18.85
C ASP A 160 12.07 10.09 -17.35
N MET A 161 12.96 9.18 -16.93
CA MET A 161 13.44 9.12 -15.55
C MET A 161 14.43 10.26 -15.27
N GLN A 162 14.23 10.93 -14.14
CA GLN A 162 15.11 12.02 -13.70
C GLN A 162 16.36 11.47 -12.99
N GLU A 163 17.40 12.30 -12.85
CA GLU A 163 18.63 11.98 -12.11
C GLU A 163 18.37 11.56 -10.66
N SER A 164 17.26 11.97 -10.06
CA SER A 164 16.79 11.42 -8.79
C SER A 164 15.27 11.43 -8.80
N GLY A 165 14.66 10.51 -8.06
CA GLY A 165 13.21 10.40 -8.09
C GLY A 165 12.64 9.39 -7.12
N HIS A 166 11.32 9.29 -7.20
CA HIS A 166 10.53 8.27 -6.56
C HIS A 166 10.05 7.29 -7.62
N PHE A 167 10.02 6.01 -7.28
CA PHE A 167 9.39 5.01 -8.11
C PHE A 167 8.38 4.21 -7.31
N THR A 168 7.37 3.72 -8.02
CA THR A 168 6.45 2.71 -7.51
C THR A 168 6.35 1.62 -8.57
N PHE A 169 6.62 0.39 -8.15
CA PHE A 169 6.62 -0.82 -8.97
C PHE A 169 5.54 -1.78 -8.49
N TRP A 170 4.67 -2.21 -9.41
CA TRP A 170 3.70 -3.27 -9.16
C TRP A 170 3.37 -4.01 -10.45
N LYS A 171 2.86 -5.24 -10.30
CA LYS A 171 2.43 -6.06 -11.44
C LYS A 171 0.93 -5.89 -11.68
N GLY A 172 0.55 -5.41 -12.86
CA GLY A 172 -0.86 -5.19 -13.22
C GLY A 172 -1.64 -6.50 -13.44
N SER A 173 -2.95 -6.38 -13.69
CA SER A 173 -3.83 -7.55 -13.91
C SER A 173 -3.50 -8.34 -15.18
N GLU A 174 -2.79 -7.72 -16.13
CA GLU A 174 -2.31 -8.36 -17.35
C GLU A 174 -0.91 -8.97 -17.19
N GLY A 175 -0.31 -8.86 -15.99
CA GLY A 175 1.01 -9.39 -15.67
C GLY A 175 2.17 -8.47 -16.04
N GLU A 176 1.91 -7.30 -16.63
CA GLU A 176 2.96 -6.34 -16.98
C GLU A 176 3.43 -5.54 -15.77
N PRO A 177 4.76 -5.33 -15.63
CA PRO A 177 5.32 -4.44 -14.62
C PRO A 177 4.96 -2.98 -14.94
N VAL A 178 4.45 -2.28 -13.94
CA VAL A 178 4.19 -0.84 -14.02
C VAL A 178 5.17 -0.14 -13.09
N VAL A 179 6.02 0.70 -13.66
CA VAL A 179 6.92 1.61 -12.93
C VAL A 179 6.45 3.03 -13.20
N LEU A 180 6.02 3.76 -12.17
CA LEU A 180 5.70 5.19 -12.28
C LEU A 180 6.73 6.04 -11.56
N ASN A 181 7.10 7.17 -12.17
CA ASN A 181 7.80 8.27 -11.50
C ASN A 181 6.78 9.25 -10.91
N MET A 182 6.92 9.64 -9.64
CA MET A 182 6.01 10.56 -8.94
C MET A 182 6.72 11.82 -8.43
#